data_AF-A0AAD5P3J6-F1
#
_entry.id   AF-A0AAD5P3J6-F1
#
_cell.length_a   1.000
_cell.length_b   1.000
_cell.length_c   1.000
_cell.angle_alpha   90.00
_cell.angle_beta   90.00
_cell.angle_gamma   90.00
#
_symmetry.space_group_name_H-M   'P 1'
#
loop_
_entity.id
_entity.type
_entity.pdbx_description
1 polymer ?
#
loop_
_entity_poly.entity_id
_entity_poly.type
_entity_poly.pdbx_seq_one_letter_code
_entity_poly.pdbx_strand_id
1 'polypeptide(L)'
;MSLGSSIRGFWRCMHHVIAVDGTHLKGRFGGTMFVATAQDGNEQVYPIVFGYDDLENNLSWEWFLECLRGALGHMDDLVFIYDRYTNIEAEISKVFLYATHIICCRHFGENIKKRFHRKDVTDIMDQQLRHNGFSS
;
A
#
# COMPACT_ATOMS: atom_id res chain seq x y z
N MET A 1 -10.52 -4.28 10.53
CA MET A 1 -10.94 -5.70 10.54
C MET A 1 -9.83 -6.53 9.89
N SER A 2 -9.53 -7.74 10.39
CA SER A 2 -8.42 -8.56 9.87
C SER A 2 -8.87 -9.95 9.42
N LEU A 3 -8.15 -10.55 8.48
CA LEU A 3 -8.45 -11.89 7.95
C LEU A 3 -7.51 -12.93 8.58
N GLY A 4 -8.01 -13.70 9.54
CA GLY A 4 -7.20 -14.60 10.37
C GLY A 4 -6.37 -15.63 9.58
N SER A 5 -6.88 -16.14 8.47
CA SER A 5 -6.13 -17.03 7.57
C SER A 5 -4.98 -16.31 6.87
N SER A 6 -5.22 -15.08 6.38
CA SER A 6 -4.18 -14.24 5.77
C SER A 6 -3.10 -13.85 6.75
N ILE A 7 -3.46 -13.47 7.99
CA ILE A 7 -2.47 -13.15 9.03
C ILE A 7 -1.57 -14.37 9.30
N ARG A 8 -2.17 -15.56 9.43
CA ARG A 8 -1.42 -16.78 9.67
C ARG A 8 -0.54 -17.18 8.47
N GLY A 9 -1.03 -16.94 7.26
CA GLY A 9 -0.27 -17.11 6.03
C GLY A 9 0.89 -16.11 5.96
N PHE A 10 0.66 -14.86 6.36
CA PHE A 10 1.67 -13.81 6.36
C PHE A 10 2.91 -14.23 7.14
N TRP A 11 2.71 -14.73 8.36
CA TRP A 11 3.75 -15.23 9.23
C TRP A 11 4.48 -16.49 8.75
N ARG A 12 3.95 -17.22 7.77
CA ARG A 12 4.46 -18.57 7.42
C ARG A 12 4.96 -18.70 6.00
N CYS A 13 4.34 -18.00 5.06
CA CYS A 13 4.51 -18.28 3.64
C CYS A 13 4.33 -17.06 2.71
N MET A 14 4.13 -15.86 3.26
CA MET A 14 4.10 -14.64 2.44
C MET A 14 5.39 -13.84 2.58
N HIS A 15 5.62 -13.01 1.58
CA HIS A 15 6.70 -12.03 1.63
C HIS A 15 6.34 -10.99 2.70
N HIS A 16 7.32 -10.55 3.48
CA HIS A 16 7.17 -9.48 4.48
C HIS A 16 7.07 -8.09 3.83
N VAL A 17 6.36 -8.03 2.70
CA VAL A 17 6.10 -6.85 1.89
C VAL A 17 4.61 -6.60 1.95
N ILE A 18 4.23 -5.44 2.47
CA ILE A 18 2.84 -5.02 2.64
C ILE A 18 2.58 -3.86 1.70
N ALA A 19 1.66 -4.03 0.77
CA ALA A 19 1.12 -2.93 0.00
C ALA A 19 -0.08 -2.33 0.74
N VAL A 20 -0.07 -1.01 0.94
CA VAL A 20 -1.19 -0.27 1.53
C VAL A 20 -1.75 0.75 0.55
N ASP A 21 -3.07 0.86 0.52
CA ASP A 21 -3.76 1.82 -0.34
C ASP A 21 -5.03 2.36 0.32
N GLY A 22 -5.37 3.61 -0.02
CA GLY A 22 -6.58 4.31 0.40
C GLY A 22 -7.44 4.62 -0.83
N THR A 23 -8.62 4.01 -0.93
CA THR A 23 -9.55 4.23 -2.04
C THR A 23 -10.79 4.98 -1.58
N HIS A 24 -11.05 6.13 -2.21
CA HIS A 24 -12.28 6.90 -1.99
C HIS A 24 -13.50 6.13 -2.53
N LEU A 25 -14.48 5.88 -1.67
CA LEU A 25 -15.70 5.20 -2.05
C LEU A 25 -16.67 6.18 -2.73
N LYS A 26 -17.26 5.74 -3.85
CA LYS A 26 -18.29 6.50 -4.57
C LYS A 26 -19.67 6.04 -4.12
N GLY A 27 -20.55 6.98 -3.79
CA GLY A 27 -21.94 6.70 -3.46
C GLY A 27 -22.46 7.53 -2.29
N ARG A 28 -23.64 7.17 -1.78
CA ARG A 28 -24.34 7.91 -0.72
C ARG A 28 -23.54 8.01 0.59
N PHE A 29 -22.65 7.06 0.84
CA PHE A 29 -21.95 6.92 2.11
C PHE A 29 -20.50 7.44 2.10
N GLY A 30 -19.98 7.89 0.95
CA GLY A 30 -18.66 8.51 0.84
C GLY A 30 -17.54 7.73 1.55
N GLY A 31 -16.52 8.44 2.00
CA GLY A 31 -15.43 7.90 2.82
C GLY A 31 -14.27 7.28 2.06
N THR A 32 -13.33 6.74 2.82
CA THR A 32 -12.10 6.12 2.36
C THR A 32 -12.00 4.71 2.92
N MET A 33 -11.84 3.75 2.02
CA MET A 33 -11.52 2.37 2.37
C MET A 33 -10.01 2.19 2.34
N PHE A 34 -9.43 1.78 3.46
CA PHE A 34 -8.03 1.45 3.60
C PHE A 34 -7.84 -0.06 3.48
N VAL A 35 -6.84 -0.49 2.73
CA VAL A 35 -6.54 -1.91 2.52
C VAL A 35 -5.04 -2.15 2.63
N ALA A 36 -4.66 -3.19 3.38
CA ALA A 36 -3.31 -3.72 3.45
C ALA A 36 -3.31 -5.13 2.85
N THR A 37 -2.46 -5.37 1.86
CA THR A 37 -2.29 -6.66 1.19
C THR A 37 -0.85 -7.14 1.30
N ALA A 38 -0.66 -8.46 1.22
CA ALA A 38 0.64 -9.09 1.03
C ALA A 38 0.56 -10.13 -0.07
N GLN A 39 1.71 -10.47 -0.64
CA GLN A 39 1.85 -11.45 -1.69
C GLN A 39 2.49 -12.73 -1.15
N ASP A 40 1.94 -13.89 -1.51
CA ASP A 40 2.55 -15.17 -1.20
C ASP A 40 3.67 -15.54 -2.20
N GLY A 41 4.42 -16.61 -1.90
CA GLY A 41 5.47 -17.09 -2.80
C GLY A 41 4.97 -17.64 -4.15
N ASN A 42 3.66 -17.72 -4.35
CA ASN A 42 3.01 -18.13 -5.59
C ASN A 42 2.40 -16.93 -6.33
N GLU A 43 2.88 -15.73 -6.01
CA GLU A 43 2.50 -14.45 -6.59
C GLU A 43 1.03 -14.05 -6.35
N GLN A 44 0.31 -14.73 -5.45
CA GLN A 44 -1.08 -14.41 -5.15
C GLN A 44 -1.17 -13.33 -4.07
N VAL A 45 -2.03 -12.34 -4.31
CA VAL A 45 -2.24 -11.20 -3.41
C VAL A 45 -3.40 -11.47 -2.46
N TYR A 46 -3.16 -11.30 -1.17
CA TYR A 46 -4.13 -11.53 -0.11
C TYR A 46 -4.35 -10.28 0.74
N PRO A 47 -5.60 -9.92 1.05
CA PRO A 47 -5.87 -8.88 2.03
C PRO A 47 -5.54 -9.37 3.44
N ILE A 48 -4.79 -8.56 4.18
CA ILE A 48 -4.46 -8.81 5.59
C ILE A 48 -5.47 -8.09 6.49
N VAL A 49 -5.62 -6.78 6.28
CA VAL A 49 -6.46 -5.88 7.05
C VAL A 49 -7.16 -4.91 6.10
N PHE A 50 -8.42 -4.60 6.40
CA PHE A 50 -9.14 -3.50 5.79
C PHE A 50 -9.82 -2.65 6.86
N GLY A 51 -9.95 -1.36 6.55
CA GLY A 51 -10.56 -0.35 7.40
C GLY A 51 -11.40 0.62 6.58
N TYR A 52 -12.29 1.33 7.26
CA TYR A 52 -13.10 2.38 6.66
C TYR A 52 -13.05 3.58 7.61
N ASP A 53 -12.87 4.76 7.04
CA ASP A 53 -13.03 6.04 7.73
C ASP A 53 -13.72 7.03 6.78
N ASP A 54 -14.29 8.10 7.33
CA ASP A 54 -15.03 9.10 6.55
C ASP A 54 -14.11 10.00 5.72
N LEU A 55 -12.82 10.07 6.07
CA LEU A 55 -11.82 10.92 5.43
C LEU A 55 -10.49 10.20 5.27
N GLU A 56 -9.78 10.47 4.18
CA GLU A 56 -8.36 10.14 4.03
C GLU A 56 -7.51 11.25 4.65
N ASN A 57 -7.18 11.09 5.94
CA ASN A 57 -6.33 12.03 6.67
C ASN A 57 -5.31 11.28 7.56
N ASN A 58 -4.40 12.03 8.17
CA ASN A 58 -3.35 11.49 9.05
C ASN A 58 -3.88 10.62 10.19
N LEU A 59 -4.95 11.03 10.88
CA LEU A 59 -5.53 10.29 11.99
C LEU A 59 -6.13 8.96 11.51
N SER A 60 -6.81 8.98 10.36
CA SER A 60 -7.38 7.77 9.75
C SER A 60 -6.29 6.77 9.36
N TRP A 61 -5.20 7.26 8.77
CA TRP A 61 -4.02 6.44 8.43
C TRP A 61 -3.33 5.89 9.68
N GLU A 62 -3.09 6.72 10.69
CA GLU A 62 -2.49 6.30 11.96
C GLU A 62 -3.34 5.21 12.63
N TRP A 63 -4.66 5.41 12.72
CA TRP A 63 -5.58 4.41 13.25
C TRP A 63 -5.55 3.09 12.46
N PHE A 64 -5.58 3.17 11.13
CA PHE A 64 -5.52 1.99 10.28
C PHE A 64 -4.21 1.21 10.46
N LEU A 65 -3.08 1.92 10.52
CA LEU A 65 -1.76 1.35 10.73
C LEU A 65 -1.62 0.73 12.12
N GLU A 66 -2.18 1.33 13.17
CA GLU A 66 -2.24 0.73 14.51
C GLU A 66 -3.10 -0.54 14.53
N CYS A 67 -4.20 -0.56 13.79
CA CYS A 67 -4.99 -1.79 13.60
C CYS A 67 -4.18 -2.88 12.89
N LEU A 68 -3.40 -2.51 11.87
CA LEU A 68 -2.51 -3.43 11.16
C LEU A 68 -1.42 -3.95 12.10
N ARG A 69 -0.78 -3.09 12.90
CA ARG A 69 0.23 -3.48 13.89
C ARG A 69 -0.35 -4.41 14.95
N GLY A 70 -1.56 -4.14 15.44
CA GLY A 70 -2.25 -5.03 16.38
C GLY A 70 -2.59 -6.39 15.78
N ALA A 71 -2.90 -6.44 14.48
CA ALA A 71 -3.20 -7.69 13.76
C ALA A 71 -1.95 -8.52 13.48
N LEU A 72 -0.84 -7.86 13.13
CA LEU A 72 0.41 -8.50 12.76
C LEU A 72 1.25 -8.86 13.98
N GLY A 73 1.31 -8.00 14.99
CA GLY A 73 2.29 -8.08 16.08
C GLY A 73 3.58 -7.34 15.74
N HIS A 74 4.63 -7.57 16.54
CA HIS A 74 5.94 -6.95 16.34
C HIS A 74 6.73 -7.64 15.22
N MET A 75 7.16 -6.88 14.22
CA MET A 75 8.06 -7.33 13.15
C MET A 75 9.00 -6.19 12.75
N ASP A 76 10.30 -6.48 12.70
CA ASP A 76 11.35 -5.48 12.43
C ASP A 76 11.76 -5.41 10.95
N ASP A 77 11.34 -6.37 10.14
CA ASP A 77 11.77 -6.57 8.75
C ASP A 77 10.65 -6.35 7.71
N LEU A 78 9.68 -5.49 8.04
CA LEU A 78 8.58 -5.15 7.13
C LEU A 78 9.01 -4.16 6.06
N VAL A 79 8.55 -4.41 4.83
CA VAL A 79 8.64 -3.48 3.71
C VAL A 79 7.24 -2.97 3.39
N PHE A 80 7.05 -1.65 3.38
CA PHE A 80 5.78 -1.04 2.97
C PHE A 80 5.87 -0.49 1.55
N ILE A 81 4.90 -0.86 0.72
CA ILE A 81 4.65 -0.25 -0.58
C ILE A 81 3.39 0.61 -0.47
N TYR A 82 3.48 1.88 -0.84
CA TYR A 82 2.32 2.78 -0.79
C TYR A 82 2.27 3.75 -1.98
N ASP A 83 1.09 4.31 -2.24
CA ASP A 83 0.95 5.47 -3.13
C ASP A 83 1.40 6.76 -2.41
N ARG A 84 1.88 7.76 -3.16
CA ARG A 84 2.23 9.10 -2.67
C ARG A 84 0.98 9.89 -2.26
N TYR A 85 0.37 9.49 -1.16
CA TYR A 85 -0.37 10.41 -0.30
C TYR A 85 0.63 11.25 0.50
N THR A 86 0.36 12.55 0.65
CA THR A 86 1.30 13.57 1.14
C THR A 86 1.84 13.41 2.56
N ASN A 87 1.50 12.33 3.28
CA ASN A 87 2.02 12.10 4.62
C ASN A 87 2.09 10.63 5.06
N ILE A 88 1.80 9.68 4.18
CA ILE A 88 1.69 8.27 4.60
C ILE A 88 3.02 7.70 5.10
N GLU A 89 4.15 8.18 4.55
CA GLU A 89 5.48 7.80 5.01
C GLU A 89 5.67 8.12 6.50
N ALA A 90 5.31 9.34 6.91
CA ALA A 90 5.41 9.76 8.30
C ALA A 90 4.48 8.94 9.20
N GLU A 91 3.26 8.64 8.74
CA GLU A 91 2.32 7.81 9.50
C GLU A 91 2.81 6.36 9.66
N ILE A 92 3.39 5.78 8.61
CA ILE A 92 4.01 4.44 8.69
C ILE A 92 5.19 4.48 9.66
N SER A 93 6.08 5.48 9.58
CA SER A 93 7.25 5.57 10.47
C SER A 93 6.90 5.80 11.94
N LYS A 94 5.73 6.39 12.25
CA LYS A 94 5.22 6.50 13.63
C LYS A 94 4.88 5.14 14.23
N VAL A 95 4.25 4.26 13.44
CA VAL A 95 3.71 2.97 13.90
C VAL A 95 4.70 1.82 13.71
N PHE A 96 5.49 1.85 12.63
CA PHE A 96 6.47 0.85 12.23
C PHE A 96 7.85 1.49 12.05
N LEU A 97 8.55 1.74 13.16
CA LEU A 97 9.80 2.52 13.19
C LEU A 97 10.94 1.93 12.33
N TYR A 98 10.98 0.61 12.18
CA TYR A 98 12.06 -0.09 11.47
C TYR A 98 11.66 -0.54 10.06
N ALA A 99 10.46 -0.17 9.60
CA ALA A 99 9.99 -0.55 8.29
C ALA A 99 10.81 0.10 7.18
N THR A 100 11.03 -0.64 6.10
CA THR A 100 11.56 -0.09 4.85
C THR A 100 10.40 0.47 4.01
N HIS A 101 10.59 1.63 3.41
CA HIS A 101 9.56 2.33 2.67
C HIS A 101 9.84 2.32 1.15
N ILE A 102 8.84 1.96 0.36
CA ILE A 102 8.91 1.92 -1.11
C ILE A 102 7.69 2.65 -1.70
N ILE A 103 7.95 3.55 -2.63
CA ILE A 103 6.88 4.22 -3.39
C ILE A 103 6.44 3.31 -4.52
N CYS A 104 5.12 3.14 -4.69
CA CYS A 104 4.54 2.38 -5.79
C CYS A 104 5.06 2.89 -7.15
N CYS A 105 5.72 2.02 -7.91
CA CYS A 105 6.32 2.36 -9.21
C CYS A 105 5.28 2.79 -10.26
N ARG A 106 4.09 2.19 -10.23
CA ARG A 106 2.96 2.54 -11.10
C ARG A 106 2.52 3.98 -10.84
N HIS A 107 2.16 4.32 -9.61
CA HIS A 107 1.71 5.66 -9.28
C HIS A 107 2.83 6.70 -9.39
N PHE A 108 4.08 6.30 -9.12
CA PHE A 108 5.24 7.14 -9.41
C PHE A 108 5.32 7.50 -10.90
N GLY A 109 5.13 6.51 -11.78
CA GLY A 109 5.04 6.71 -13.23
C GLY A 109 3.88 7.60 -13.65
N GLU A 110 2.66 7.28 -13.22
CA GLU A 110 1.45 8.08 -13.51
C GLU A 110 1.61 9.56 -13.08
N ASN A 111 2.24 9.79 -11.91
CA ASN A 111 2.51 11.13 -11.41
C ASN A 111 3.57 11.88 -12.25
N ILE A 112 4.59 11.19 -12.75
CA ILE A 112 5.55 11.79 -13.69
C ILE A 112 4.85 12.18 -14.99
N LYS A 113 3.95 11.35 -15.52
CA LYS A 113 3.15 11.72 -16.70
C LYS A 113 2.29 12.95 -16.47
N LYS A 114 1.64 13.04 -15.30
CA LYS A 114 0.83 14.21 -14.92
C LYS A 114 1.69 15.48 -14.80
N ARG A 115 2.89 15.37 -14.23
CA ARG A 115 3.75 16.52 -13.92
C ARG A 115 4.65 16.96 -15.08
N PHE A 116 5.04 16.03 -15.96
CA PHE A 116 5.91 16.29 -17.10
C PHE A 116 5.19 15.90 -18.39
N HIS A 117 4.86 16.89 -19.20
CA HIS A 117 4.08 16.69 -20.44
C HIS A 117 4.93 16.22 -21.62
N ARG A 118 6.20 15.85 -21.39
CA ARG A 118 7.06 15.38 -22.47
C ARG A 118 6.85 13.88 -22.69
N LYS A 119 6.51 13.53 -23.93
CA LYS A 119 6.22 12.16 -24.35
C LYS A 119 7.40 11.19 -24.15
N ASP A 120 8.63 11.69 -24.28
CA ASP A 120 9.84 10.87 -24.15
C ASP A 120 10.04 10.27 -22.75
N VAL A 121 9.76 11.04 -21.69
CA VAL A 121 9.86 10.55 -20.31
C VAL A 121 8.74 9.55 -20.03
N THR A 122 7.53 9.81 -20.52
CA THR A 122 6.39 8.90 -20.30
C THR A 122 6.57 7.56 -21.03
N ASP A 123 7.17 7.57 -22.22
CA ASP A 123 7.42 6.38 -23.03
C ASP A 123 8.48 5.45 -22.38
N ILE A 124 9.56 6.03 -21.82
CA ILE A 124 10.59 5.28 -21.09
C ILE A 124 9.99 4.61 -19.85
N MET A 125 9.16 5.34 -19.10
CA MET A 125 8.52 4.77 -17.91
C MET A 125 7.55 3.64 -18.25
N ASP A 126 6.78 3.80 -19.34
CA ASP A 126 5.88 2.75 -19.80
C ASP A 126 6.63 1.51 -20.29
N GLN A 127 7.78 1.69 -20.94
CA GLN A 127 8.64 0.57 -21.33
C GLN A 127 9.18 -0.17 -20.11
N GLN A 128 9.59 0.56 -19.07
CA GLN A 128 10.10 -0.02 -17.83
C GLN A 128 9.02 -0.75 -17.03
N LEU A 129 7.81 -0.19 -16.94
CA LEU A 129 6.66 -0.84 -16.28
C LEU A 129 6.25 -2.13 -17.00
N ARG A 130 6.22 -2.10 -18.35
CA ARG A 130 5.95 -3.30 -19.18
C ARG A 130 7.04 -4.36 -19.02
N HIS A 131 8.32 -3.98 -19.01
CA HIS A 131 9.42 -4.90 -18.79
C HIS A 131 9.34 -5.62 -17.44
N ASN A 132 8.82 -4.95 -16.42
CA ASN A 132 8.66 -5.50 -15.08
C ASN A 132 7.32 -6.25 -14.86
N GLY A 133 6.57 -6.54 -15.92
CA GLY A 133 5.33 -7.32 -15.84
C GLY A 133 4.13 -6.59 -15.24
N PHE A 134 4.24 -5.27 -15.00
CA PHE A 134 3.13 -4.44 -14.55
C PHE A 134 2.33 -3.94 -15.77
N SER A 135 1.63 -4.83 -16.48
CA SER A 135 0.67 -4.43 -17.52
C SER A 135 -0.75 -4.42 -16.97
N SER A 136 -1.50 -3.36 -17.30
CA SER A 136 -2.97 -3.28 -17.12
C SER A 136 -3.71 -4.37 -17.89
#